data_AF-A0A3D9FCL4-F1
#
_entry.id   AF-A0A3D9FCL4-F1
#
_cell.length_a   1.000
_cell.length_b   1.000
_cell.length_c   1.000
_cell.angle_alpha   90.00
_cell.angle_beta   90.00
_cell.angle_gamma   90.00
#
_symmetry.space_group_name_H-M   'P 1'
#
loop_
_entity.id
_entity.type
_entity.pdbx_description
1 polymer ?
#
loop_
_entity_poly.entity_id
_entity_poly.type
_entity_poly.pdbx_seq_one_letter_code
_entity_poly.pdbx_strand_id
1 'polypeptide(L)'
;MAAKKKDASEAVGAAVETLAEEAELSTVAKAKERIRDEATNLRTQATEHARDYATQGKDKATGAIKDVSAAMDDAAKSVDERLGENYGEYARKAAGAVASLADKIEGKEVDDMLRDAEAFVRRSPVIAIGIAAVAGFAIARLVKSGLGERDDA
;
A
#
# COMPACT_ATOMS: atom_id res chain seq x y z
N MET A 1 -29.57 24.57 52.68
CA MET A 1 -29.62 23.31 51.88
C MET A 1 -29.00 23.48 50.47
N ALA A 2 -27.82 24.11 50.33
CA ALA A 2 -27.22 24.39 49.00
C ALA A 2 -25.84 23.72 48.76
N ALA A 3 -25.21 23.15 49.79
CA ALA A 3 -23.86 22.57 49.66
C ALA A 3 -23.85 21.13 49.12
N LYS A 4 -24.92 20.34 49.33
CA LYS A 4 -24.92 18.90 49.01
C LYS A 4 -25.12 18.56 47.52
N LYS A 5 -25.46 19.55 46.69
CA LYS A 5 -25.72 19.35 45.25
C LYS A 5 -24.48 19.50 44.36
N LYS A 6 -23.42 20.16 44.87
CA LYS A 6 -22.22 20.46 44.09
C LYS A 6 -21.27 19.26 44.04
N ASP A 7 -21.05 18.58 45.16
CA ASP A 7 -20.19 17.39 45.26
C ASP A 7 -20.72 16.19 44.45
N ALA A 8 -22.04 16.04 44.34
CA ALA A 8 -22.65 14.96 43.58
C ALA A 8 -22.53 15.14 42.06
N SER A 9 -22.43 16.38 41.56
CA SER A 9 -22.30 16.66 40.13
C SER A 9 -20.86 16.47 39.63
N GLU A 10 -19.87 16.75 40.47
CA GLU A 10 -18.45 16.54 40.17
C GLU A 10 -18.08 15.04 40.20
N ALA A 11 -18.62 14.31 41.18
CA ALA A 11 -18.43 12.85 41.25
C ALA A 11 -19.09 12.10 40.08
N VAL A 12 -20.22 12.61 39.56
CA VAL A 12 -20.88 12.05 38.37
C VAL A 12 -20.13 12.44 37.09
N GLY A 13 -19.60 13.66 36.99
CA GLY A 13 -18.77 14.08 35.86
C GLY A 13 -17.50 13.23 35.71
N ALA A 14 -16.75 13.04 36.81
CA ALA A 14 -15.54 12.21 36.81
C ALA A 14 -15.84 10.74 36.50
N ALA A 15 -16.94 10.18 37.01
CA ALA A 15 -17.37 8.83 36.69
C ALA A 15 -17.76 8.67 35.21
N VAL A 16 -18.40 9.68 34.61
CA VAL A 16 -18.80 9.68 33.19
C VAL A 16 -17.60 9.79 32.26
N GLU A 17 -16.57 10.58 32.60
CA GLU A 17 -15.33 10.63 31.83
C GLU A 17 -14.54 9.32 31.90
N THR A 18 -14.42 8.70 33.07
CA THR A 18 -13.76 7.39 33.20
C THR A 18 -14.51 6.29 32.46
N LEU A 19 -15.85 6.32 32.49
CA LEU A 19 -16.69 5.34 31.77
C LEU A 19 -16.66 5.58 30.25
N ALA A 20 -16.52 6.83 29.79
CA ALA A 20 -16.36 7.15 28.37
C ALA A 20 -14.98 6.70 27.86
N GLU A 21 -13.92 6.92 28.62
CA GLU A 21 -12.56 6.48 28.29
C GLU A 21 -12.45 4.94 28.31
N GLU A 22 -13.04 4.25 29.31
CA GLU A 22 -13.14 2.79 29.34
C GLU A 22 -14.02 2.23 28.20
N ALA A 23 -15.13 2.91 27.87
CA ALA A 23 -16.02 2.50 26.79
C ALA A 23 -15.34 2.67 25.42
N GLU A 24 -14.63 3.78 25.18
CA GLU A 24 -13.84 4.02 23.97
C GLU A 24 -12.65 3.07 23.89
N LEU A 25 -11.91 2.84 24.98
CA LEU A 25 -10.84 1.83 25.05
C LEU A 25 -11.38 0.44 24.75
N SER A 26 -12.54 0.05 25.30
CA SER A 26 -13.15 -1.25 25.01
C SER A 26 -13.66 -1.34 23.58
N THR A 27 -14.15 -0.25 23.00
CA THR A 27 -14.69 -0.21 21.63
C THR A 27 -13.57 -0.22 20.61
N VAL A 28 -12.49 0.55 20.84
CA VAL A 28 -11.27 0.54 20.03
C VAL A 28 -10.54 -0.80 20.17
N ALA A 29 -10.49 -1.39 21.37
CA ALA A 29 -9.91 -2.72 21.57
C ALA A 29 -10.69 -3.79 20.80
N LYS A 30 -12.03 -3.80 20.91
CA LYS A 30 -12.90 -4.71 20.15
C LYS A 30 -12.81 -4.50 18.64
N ALA A 31 -12.75 -3.24 18.19
CA ALA A 31 -12.57 -2.93 16.77
C ALA A 31 -11.21 -3.39 16.27
N LYS A 32 -10.13 -3.18 17.04
CA LYS A 32 -8.80 -3.71 16.72
C LYS A 32 -8.79 -5.23 16.66
N GLU A 33 -9.46 -5.90 17.60
CA GLU A 33 -9.56 -7.36 17.65
C GLU A 33 -10.29 -7.90 16.41
N ARG A 34 -11.47 -7.35 16.09
CA ARG A 34 -12.21 -7.69 14.86
C ARG A 34 -11.39 -7.47 13.59
N ILE A 35 -10.72 -6.32 13.49
CA ILE A 35 -9.86 -6.01 12.33
C ILE A 35 -8.69 -6.98 12.27
N ARG A 36 -8.12 -7.37 13.41
CA ARG A 36 -7.00 -8.32 13.47
C ARG A 36 -7.42 -9.72 13.06
N ASP A 37 -8.58 -10.18 13.52
CA ASP A 37 -9.11 -11.50 13.18
C ASP A 37 -9.43 -11.59 11.69
N GLU A 38 -10.14 -10.59 11.16
CA GLU A 38 -10.48 -10.52 9.74
C GLU A 38 -9.21 -10.37 8.89
N ALA A 39 -8.27 -9.52 9.29
CA ALA A 39 -7.00 -9.37 8.60
C ALA A 39 -6.18 -10.66 8.63
N THR A 40 -6.25 -11.49 9.68
CA THR A 40 -5.53 -12.77 9.75
C THR A 40 -6.12 -13.79 8.79
N ASN A 41 -7.45 -13.89 8.72
CA ASN A 41 -8.15 -14.76 7.78
C ASN A 41 -7.93 -14.33 6.32
N LEU A 42 -8.05 -13.03 6.05
CA LEU A 42 -7.83 -12.46 4.73
C LEU A 42 -6.35 -12.60 4.33
N ARG A 43 -5.41 -12.36 5.25
CA ARG A 43 -3.98 -12.52 4.98
C ARG A 43 -3.62 -13.95 4.62
N THR A 44 -4.17 -14.94 5.30
CA THR A 44 -3.89 -16.36 5.01
C THR A 44 -4.31 -16.70 3.58
N GLN A 45 -5.56 -16.38 3.21
CA GLN A 45 -6.09 -16.61 1.86
C GLN A 45 -5.35 -15.80 0.79
N ALA A 46 -5.11 -14.51 1.06
CA ALA A 46 -4.41 -13.64 0.13
C ALA A 46 -2.96 -14.06 -0.06
N THR A 47 -2.27 -14.54 0.97
CA THR A 47 -0.85 -14.96 0.86
C THR A 47 -0.71 -16.21 0.01
N GLU A 48 -1.59 -17.20 0.20
CA GLU A 48 -1.59 -18.44 -0.58
C GLU A 48 -1.80 -18.14 -2.07
N HIS A 49 -2.85 -17.38 -2.39
CA HIS A 49 -3.13 -16.99 -3.78
C HIS A 49 -2.08 -16.03 -4.34
N ALA A 50 -1.62 -15.04 -3.57
CA ALA A 50 -0.62 -14.08 -4.04
C ALA A 50 0.71 -14.77 -4.36
N ARG A 51 1.08 -15.85 -3.67
CA ARG A 51 2.32 -16.59 -3.96
C ARG A 51 2.25 -17.30 -5.32
N ASP A 52 1.12 -17.93 -5.60
CA ASP A 52 0.86 -18.59 -6.89
C ASP A 52 0.78 -17.58 -8.04
N TYR A 53 0.08 -16.46 -7.82
CA TYR A 53 -0.02 -15.38 -8.80
C TYR A 53 1.27 -14.59 -8.96
N ALA A 54 2.10 -14.44 -7.91
CA ALA A 54 3.38 -13.75 -8.01
C ALA A 54 4.37 -14.54 -8.86
N THR A 55 4.40 -15.86 -8.72
CA THR A 55 5.25 -16.74 -9.54
C THR A 55 4.85 -16.66 -11.00
N GLN A 56 3.55 -16.80 -11.31
CA GLN A 56 3.04 -16.67 -12.69
C GLN A 56 3.13 -15.24 -13.24
N GLY A 57 2.94 -14.26 -12.36
CA GLY A 57 3.00 -12.84 -12.67
C GLY A 57 4.42 -12.39 -12.99
N LYS A 58 5.44 -12.97 -12.34
CA LYS A 58 6.84 -12.69 -12.64
C LYS A 58 7.18 -13.02 -14.09
N ASP A 59 6.76 -14.18 -14.59
CA ASP A 59 7.04 -14.57 -15.98
C ASP A 59 6.33 -13.65 -16.99
N LYS A 60 5.05 -13.34 -16.75
CA LYS A 60 4.29 -12.40 -17.59
C LYS A 60 4.85 -10.98 -17.54
N ALA A 61 5.23 -10.51 -16.36
CA ALA A 61 5.83 -9.20 -16.17
C ALA A 61 7.21 -9.13 -16.83
N THR A 62 8.02 -10.17 -16.72
CA THR A 62 9.34 -10.23 -17.38
C THR A 62 9.18 -10.18 -18.90
N GLY A 63 8.19 -10.87 -19.47
CA GLY A 63 7.84 -10.74 -20.88
C GLY A 63 7.46 -9.31 -21.28
N ALA A 64 6.51 -8.72 -20.55
CA ALA A 64 6.08 -7.34 -20.81
C ALA A 64 7.21 -6.30 -20.64
N ILE A 65 8.10 -6.49 -19.65
CA ILE A 65 9.27 -5.63 -19.42
C ILE A 65 10.25 -5.76 -20.59
N LYS A 66 10.47 -6.97 -21.13
CA LYS A 66 11.30 -7.17 -22.33
C LYS A 66 10.72 -6.46 -23.54
N ASP A 67 9.41 -6.55 -23.75
CA ASP A 67 8.72 -5.89 -24.87
C ASP A 67 8.80 -4.37 -24.76
N VAL A 68 8.58 -3.82 -23.54
CA VAL A 68 8.74 -2.39 -23.28
C VAL A 68 10.20 -1.95 -23.42
N SER A 69 11.15 -2.75 -22.96
CA SER A 69 12.58 -2.45 -23.08
C SER A 69 12.99 -2.41 -24.54
N ALA A 70 12.54 -3.35 -25.37
CA ALA A 70 12.78 -3.33 -26.81
C ALA A 70 12.20 -2.07 -27.47
N ALA A 71 10.95 -1.70 -27.13
CA ALA A 71 10.33 -0.48 -27.65
C ALA A 71 11.03 0.80 -27.17
N MET A 72 11.53 0.82 -25.94
CA MET A 72 12.30 1.94 -25.39
C MET A 72 13.70 2.03 -26.00
N ASP A 73 14.38 0.91 -26.28
CA ASP A 73 15.68 0.89 -26.95
C ASP A 73 15.57 1.43 -28.38
N ASP A 74 14.49 1.06 -29.09
CA ASP A 74 14.20 1.58 -30.42
C ASP A 74 13.84 3.07 -30.39
N ALA A 75 13.13 3.52 -29.35
CA ALA A 75 12.86 4.94 -29.13
C ALA A 75 14.12 5.71 -28.72
N ALA A 76 14.98 5.16 -27.88
CA ALA A 76 16.21 5.80 -27.40
C ALA A 76 17.19 6.05 -28.56
N LYS A 77 17.32 5.09 -29.48
CA LYS A 77 18.06 5.29 -30.75
C LYS A 77 17.56 6.49 -31.55
N SER A 78 16.27 6.83 -31.45
CA SER A 78 15.67 8.00 -32.12
C SER A 78 15.74 9.31 -31.32
N VAL A 79 15.97 9.23 -30.01
CA VAL A 79 15.90 10.36 -29.07
C VAL A 79 17.28 10.92 -28.72
N ASP A 80 18.34 10.11 -28.82
CA ASP A 80 19.74 10.52 -28.62
C ASP A 80 20.15 11.69 -29.53
N GLU A 81 19.44 11.88 -30.66
CA GLU A 81 19.64 13.01 -31.59
C GLU A 81 19.09 14.37 -31.11
N ARG A 82 18.28 14.43 -30.03
CA ARG A 82 17.43 15.63 -29.78
C ARG A 82 17.52 16.27 -28.39
N LEU A 83 18.03 15.61 -27.35
CA LEU A 83 17.75 16.05 -25.97
C LEU A 83 18.84 16.82 -25.20
N GLY A 84 20.11 16.79 -25.62
CA GLY A 84 21.18 17.59 -24.97
C GLY A 84 21.47 17.27 -23.50
N GLU A 85 22.63 17.70 -22.98
CA GLU A 85 23.18 17.25 -21.69
C GLU A 85 22.30 17.52 -20.45
N ASN A 86 21.54 18.61 -20.42
CA ASN A 86 20.86 19.09 -19.21
C ASN A 86 19.54 18.37 -18.86
N TYR A 87 18.85 17.76 -19.84
CA TYR A 87 17.70 16.88 -19.56
C TYR A 87 18.14 15.44 -19.22
N GLY A 88 19.40 15.10 -19.52
CA GLY A 88 19.95 13.77 -19.36
C GLY A 88 20.15 13.34 -17.91
N GLU A 89 20.29 14.25 -16.95
CA GLU A 89 20.58 13.89 -15.55
C GLU A 89 19.33 13.36 -14.82
N TYR A 90 18.19 14.05 -14.97
CA TYR A 90 16.90 13.57 -14.46
C TYR A 90 16.47 12.29 -15.17
N ALA A 91 16.68 12.22 -16.49
CA ALA A 91 16.44 11.01 -17.25
C ALA A 91 17.32 9.84 -16.77
N ARG A 92 18.61 10.06 -16.50
CA ARG A 92 19.51 9.02 -15.95
C ARG A 92 19.11 8.57 -14.56
N LYS A 93 18.68 9.48 -13.70
CA LYS A 93 18.24 9.15 -12.34
C LYS A 93 16.96 8.33 -12.34
N ALA A 94 16.01 8.70 -13.20
CA ALA A 94 14.80 7.92 -13.43
C ALA A 94 15.13 6.56 -14.07
N ALA A 95 15.99 6.54 -15.10
CA ALA A 95 16.43 5.31 -15.77
C ALA A 95 17.15 4.37 -14.80
N GLY A 96 18.02 4.88 -13.94
CA GLY A 96 18.71 4.09 -12.91
C GLY A 96 17.75 3.49 -11.88
N ALA A 97 16.70 4.23 -11.50
CA ALA A 97 15.65 3.70 -10.62
C ALA A 97 14.83 2.60 -11.30
N VAL A 98 14.52 2.76 -12.58
CA VAL A 98 13.80 1.74 -13.38
C VAL A 98 14.67 0.51 -13.61
N ALA A 99 15.94 0.67 -13.95
CA ALA A 99 16.89 -0.43 -14.12
C ALA A 99 17.06 -1.22 -12.82
N SER A 100 17.22 -0.53 -11.69
CA SER A 100 17.30 -1.18 -10.37
C SER A 100 16.02 -1.92 -10.00
N LEU A 101 14.86 -1.48 -10.49
CA LEU A 101 13.59 -2.18 -10.31
C LEU A 101 13.52 -3.42 -11.21
N ALA A 102 13.94 -3.31 -12.46
CA ALA A 102 14.01 -4.42 -13.40
C ALA A 102 14.94 -5.54 -12.88
N ASP A 103 16.14 -5.19 -12.42
CA ASP A 103 17.10 -6.14 -11.82
C ASP A 103 16.51 -6.87 -10.61
N LYS A 104 15.75 -6.15 -9.76
CA LYS A 104 15.08 -6.74 -8.61
C LYS A 104 13.96 -7.70 -9.02
N ILE A 105 13.22 -7.39 -10.08
CA ILE A 105 12.14 -8.24 -10.60
C ILE A 105 12.72 -9.49 -11.27
N GLU A 106 13.81 -9.34 -12.04
CA GLU A 106 14.43 -10.43 -12.79
C GLU A 106 15.22 -11.37 -11.85
N GLY A 107 16.10 -10.82 -11.02
CA GLY A 107 17.09 -11.58 -10.26
C GLY A 107 16.68 -12.04 -8.87
N LYS A 108 15.67 -11.45 -8.22
CA LYS A 108 15.25 -11.89 -6.88
C LYS A 108 14.13 -12.91 -6.92
N GLU A 109 14.20 -13.88 -6.02
CA GLU A 109 13.05 -14.70 -5.65
C GLU A 109 12.02 -13.82 -4.93
N VAL A 110 10.74 -14.11 -5.16
CA VAL A 110 9.61 -13.37 -4.56
C VAL A 110 9.76 -13.27 -3.04
N ASP A 111 10.29 -14.31 -2.40
CA ASP A 111 10.54 -14.35 -0.95
C ASP A 111 11.55 -13.31 -0.46
N ASP A 112 12.62 -13.04 -1.23
CA ASP A 112 13.61 -12.03 -0.85
C ASP A 112 13.07 -10.60 -1.05
N MET A 113 12.22 -10.38 -2.06
CA MET A 113 11.51 -9.11 -2.22
C MET A 113 10.53 -8.87 -1.07
N LEU A 114 9.86 -9.93 -0.59
CA LEU A 114 8.98 -9.89 0.58
C LEU A 114 9.74 -9.55 1.87
N ARG A 115 10.93 -10.11 2.07
CA ARG A 115 11.78 -9.81 3.24
C ARG A 115 12.23 -8.34 3.25
N ASP A 116 12.65 -7.80 2.11
CA ASP A 116 13.02 -6.39 1.98
C ASP A 116 11.82 -5.46 2.24
N ALA A 117 10.66 -5.82 1.69
CA ALA A 117 9.41 -5.09 1.93
C ALA A 117 9.01 -5.10 3.41
N GLU A 118 9.12 -6.25 4.08
CA GLU A 118 8.86 -6.36 5.52
C GLU A 118 9.81 -5.46 6.33
N ALA A 119 11.10 -5.47 5.99
CA ALA A 119 12.09 -4.60 6.64
C ALA A 119 11.76 -3.12 6.45
N PHE A 120 11.30 -2.72 5.26
CA PHE A 120 10.87 -1.35 4.98
C PHE A 120 9.64 -0.94 5.80
N VAL A 121 8.61 -1.80 5.88
CA VAL A 121 7.40 -1.54 6.66
C VAL A 121 7.74 -1.38 8.15
N ARG A 122 8.61 -2.24 8.69
CA ARG A 122 9.08 -2.15 10.08
C ARG A 122 9.85 -0.86 10.35
N ARG A 123 10.66 -0.41 9.39
CA ARG A 123 11.47 0.81 9.51
C ARG A 123 10.64 2.08 9.45
N SER A 124 9.58 2.11 8.65
CA SER A 124 8.75 3.30 8.48
C SER A 124 7.27 2.96 8.28
N PRO A 125 6.54 2.67 9.37
CA PRO A 125 5.15 2.24 9.30
C PRO A 125 4.22 3.31 8.70
N VAL A 126 4.48 4.60 8.97
CA VAL A 126 3.65 5.71 8.45
C VAL A 126 3.70 5.79 6.92
N ILE A 127 4.90 5.70 6.34
CA ILE A 127 5.08 5.73 4.88
C ILE A 127 4.38 4.52 4.24
N ALA A 128 4.51 3.34 4.85
CA ALA A 128 3.84 2.13 4.38
C ALA A 128 2.31 2.29 4.36
N ILE A 129 1.71 2.85 5.41
CA ILE A 129 0.26 3.12 5.46
C ILE A 129 -0.15 4.09 4.35
N GLY A 130 0.63 5.15 4.11
CA GLY A 130 0.37 6.11 3.03
C GLY A 130 0.38 5.45 1.64
N ILE A 131 1.39 4.62 1.36
CA ILE A 131 1.50 3.86 0.11
C ILE A 131 0.32 2.90 -0.04
N ALA A 132 -0.02 2.15 1.02
CA ALA A 132 -1.14 1.20 1.00
C ALA A 132 -2.49 1.87 0.74
N ALA A 133 -2.73 3.05 1.33
CA ALA A 133 -3.95 3.81 1.09
C ALA A 133 -4.08 4.27 -0.37
N VAL A 134 -2.99 4.80 -0.95
CA VAL A 134 -2.97 5.24 -2.36
C VAL A 134 -3.13 4.06 -3.31
N ALA A 135 -2.41 2.96 -3.08
CA ALA A 135 -2.50 1.76 -3.90
C ALA A 135 -3.90 1.12 -3.82
N GLY A 136 -4.46 1.00 -2.61
CA GLY A 136 -5.82 0.49 -2.40
C GLY A 136 -6.88 1.36 -3.07
N PHE A 137 -6.76 2.69 -2.99
CA PHE A 137 -7.65 3.62 -3.70
C PHE A 137 -7.52 3.48 -5.22
N ALA A 138 -6.31 3.35 -5.75
CA ALA A 138 -6.09 3.17 -7.18
C ALA A 138 -6.75 1.88 -7.69
N ILE A 139 -6.58 0.77 -6.97
CA ILE A 139 -7.23 -0.51 -7.29
C ILE A 139 -8.76 -0.36 -7.19
N ALA A 140 -9.28 0.22 -6.11
CA ALA A 140 -10.71 0.45 -5.94
C ALA A 140 -11.28 1.34 -7.06
N ARG A 141 -10.52 2.35 -7.50
CA ARG A 141 -10.89 3.22 -8.60
C ARG A 141 -10.90 2.47 -9.93
N LEU A 142 -9.90 1.63 -10.21
CA LEU A 142 -9.83 0.82 -11.42
C LEU A 142 -11.01 -0.17 -11.49
N VAL A 143 -11.31 -0.85 -10.39
CA VAL A 143 -12.46 -1.76 -10.30
C VAL A 143 -13.76 -0.98 -10.50
N LYS A 144 -13.91 0.18 -9.86
CA LYS A 144 -15.10 1.04 -10.00
C LYS A 144 -15.25 1.60 -11.42
N SER A 145 -14.17 2.02 -12.08
CA SER A 145 -14.23 2.50 -13.47
C SER A 145 -14.45 1.35 -14.46
N GLY A 146 -13.92 0.16 -14.19
CA GLY A 146 -14.14 -1.02 -15.04
C GLY A 146 -15.52 -1.65 -14.90
N LEU A 147 -16.22 -1.42 -13.78
CA LEU A 147 -17.61 -1.87 -13.55
C LEU A 147 -18.66 -0.78 -13.83
N GLY A 148 -18.25 0.48 -13.96
CA GLY A 148 -19.13 1.61 -14.30
C GLY A 148 -19.51 1.72 -15.77
N GLU A 149 -18.85 0.96 -16.66
CA GLU A 149 -19.09 0.99 -18.11
C GLU A 149 -20.07 -0.11 -18.59
N ARG A 150 -20.93 -0.65 -17.71
CA ARG A 150 -21.92 -1.71 -18.05
C ARG A 150 -23.33 -1.45 -17.49
N ASP A 151 -23.73 -0.19 -17.37
CA ASP A 151 -25.12 0.18 -17.08
C ASP A 151 -25.50 1.41 -17.92
N ASP A 152 -25.53 1.22 -19.24
CA ASP A 152 -26.18 2.10 -20.24
C ASP A 152 -26.11 1.41 -21.63
N ALA A 153 -26.86 0.32 -21.81
CA ALA A 153 -27.22 -0.25 -23.12
C ALA A 153 -28.56 -1.00 -23.04
#